data_AF-A0A1S8XAR5-F1
#
_entry.id   AF-A0A1S8XAR5-F1
#
_cell.length_a   1.000
_cell.length_b   1.000
_cell.length_c   1.000
_cell.angle_alpha   90.00
_cell.angle_beta   90.00
_cell.angle_gamma   90.00
#
_symmetry.space_group_name_H-M   'P 1'
#
loop_
_entity.id
_entity.type
_entity.pdbx_description
1 polymer ?
#
loop_
_entity_poly.entity_id
_entity_poly.type
_entity_poly.pdbx_seq_one_letter_code
_entity_poly.pdbx_strand_id
1 'polypeptide(L)'
;YADPVCDFIDESSHFRHRLFREACVYHQNNLIKDLSRLGRDVDQVCIVDNSAVSFLFQPNNALHIVSWFDDPNDQALLGLIPYLRGLAKSDTVVDYLRQFQPPPSAVVAHPPTPSCLLLFNTAYSNDSEDNEGSDHLDEI
;
A
#
# COMPACT_ATOMS: atom_id res chain seq x y z
N TYR A 1 10.10 14.60 4.19
CA TYR A 1 10.90 13.37 4.31
C TYR A 1 10.99 12.62 2.98
N ALA A 2 9.87 12.27 2.34
CA ALA A 2 9.90 11.40 1.16
C ALA A 2 10.48 12.03 -0.12
N ASP A 3 10.41 13.36 -0.30
CA ASP A 3 10.86 14.01 -1.53
C ASP A 3 12.31 13.70 -1.92
N PRO A 4 13.33 13.88 -1.04
CA PRO A 4 14.71 13.52 -1.37
C PRO A 4 14.90 12.05 -1.78
N VAL A 5 14.12 11.13 -1.20
CA VAL A 5 14.18 9.71 -1.53
C VAL A 5 13.57 9.45 -2.91
N CYS A 6 12.44 10.09 -3.21
CA CYS A 6 11.84 10.04 -4.54
C CYS A 6 12.77 10.60 -5.61
N ASP A 7 13.46 11.71 -5.33
CA ASP A 7 14.41 12.33 -6.25
C ASP A 7 15.61 11.42 -6.52
N PHE A 8 16.08 10.69 -5.51
CA PHE A 8 17.18 9.73 -5.65
C PHE A 8 16.79 8.50 -6.49
N ILE A 9 15.56 7.99 -6.34
CA ILE A 9 15.12 6.76 -7.01
C ILE A 9 14.63 7.02 -8.44
N ASP A 10 14.04 8.19 -8.72
CA ASP A 10 13.38 8.48 -10.00
C ASP A 10 14.08 9.59 -10.81
N GLU A 11 15.31 9.33 -11.23
CA GLU A 11 16.10 10.25 -12.06
C GLU A 11 15.45 10.55 -13.43
N SER A 12 14.56 9.67 -13.89
CA SER A 12 13.91 9.74 -15.21
C SER A 12 12.48 10.28 -15.18
N SER A 13 12.01 10.77 -14.02
CA SER A 13 10.67 11.38 -13.88
C SER A 13 9.50 10.45 -14.28
N HIS A 14 9.55 9.18 -13.89
CA HIS A 14 8.46 8.23 -14.04
C HIS A 14 7.27 8.55 -13.12
N PHE A 15 7.50 9.13 -11.94
CA PHE A 15 6.44 9.54 -11.03
C PHE A 15 5.65 10.73 -11.61
N ARG A 16 4.39 10.49 -11.97
CA ARG A 16 3.50 11.56 -12.49
C ARG A 16 2.97 12.49 -11.40
N HIS A 17 2.76 11.96 -10.21
CA HIS A 17 2.29 12.70 -9.04
C HIS A 17 2.93 12.12 -7.79
N ARG A 18 3.18 12.97 -6.78
CA ARG A 18 3.65 12.56 -5.46
C ARG A 18 2.57 12.91 -4.46
N LEU A 19 2.06 11.90 -3.76
CA LEU A 19 1.04 12.04 -2.72
C LEU A 19 1.65 11.60 -1.40
N PHE A 20 1.41 12.38 -0.36
CA PHE A 20 2.01 12.19 0.96
C PHE A 20 0.95 11.96 2.02
N ARG A 21 1.35 11.99 3.29
CA ARG A 21 0.50 11.73 4.45
C ARG A 21 -0.75 12.59 4.47
N GLU A 22 -0.64 13.83 4.02
CA GLU A 22 -1.71 14.83 3.96
C GLU A 22 -2.81 14.46 2.94
N ALA A 23 -2.49 13.60 1.97
CA ALA A 23 -3.46 13.09 0.99
C ALA A 23 -4.24 11.86 1.51
N CYS A 24 -3.80 11.25 2.60
CA CYS A 24 -4.48 10.09 3.19
C CYS A 24 -5.76 10.51 3.94
N VAL A 25 -6.69 9.56 4.06
CA VAL A 25 -7.87 9.66 4.92
C VAL A 25 -7.52 9.11 6.30
N TYR A 26 -7.74 9.90 7.34
CA TYR A 26 -7.63 9.42 8.72
C TYR A 26 -8.93 8.70 9.13
N HIS A 27 -8.83 7.41 9.44
CA HIS A 27 -9.97 6.57 9.81
C HIS A 27 -9.55 5.56 10.87
N GLN A 28 -10.24 5.55 12.02
CA GLN A 28 -9.95 4.61 13.12
C GLN A 28 -8.46 4.54 13.48
N ASN A 29 -7.85 5.71 13.71
CA ASN A 29 -6.43 5.89 14.01
C ASN A 29 -5.45 5.46 12.91
N ASN A 30 -5.94 5.14 11.72
CA ASN A 30 -5.13 4.71 10.59
C ASN A 30 -5.13 5.73 9.46
N LEU A 31 -4.05 5.74 8.68
CA LEU A 31 -3.95 6.50 7.43
C LEU A 31 -4.26 5.60 6.25
N ILE A 32 -5.40 5.82 5.62
CA ILE A 32 -5.88 5.05 4.48
C ILE A 32 -5.66 5.83 3.19
N LYS A 33 -5.14 5.17 2.17
CA LYS A 33 -4.94 5.68 0.81
C LYS A 33 -6.22 5.40 0.00
N ASP A 34 -7.24 6.24 0.20
CA ASP A 34 -8.53 6.11 -0.47
C ASP A 34 -8.40 6.39 -1.97
N LEU A 35 -8.45 5.32 -2.78
CA LEU A 35 -8.25 5.39 -4.23
C LEU A 35 -9.36 6.17 -4.94
N SER A 36 -10.55 6.28 -4.34
CA SER A 36 -11.67 7.07 -4.90
C SER A 36 -11.38 8.56 -4.99
N ARG A 37 -10.39 9.06 -4.23
CA ARG A 37 -9.98 10.47 -4.21
C ARG A 37 -8.96 10.85 -5.27
N LEU A 38 -8.48 9.89 -6.06
CA LEU A 38 -7.44 10.13 -7.07
C LEU A 38 -7.96 10.85 -8.32
N GLY A 39 -9.28 11.04 -8.46
CA GLY A 39 -9.88 11.64 -9.66
C GLY A 39 -9.70 10.78 -10.91
N ARG A 40 -9.56 9.46 -10.73
CA ARG A 40 -9.41 8.44 -11.77
C ARG A 40 -10.52 7.42 -11.62
N ASP A 41 -10.86 6.74 -12.71
CA ASP A 41 -11.74 5.58 -12.65
C ASP A 41 -11.08 4.50 -11.77
N VAL A 42 -11.74 4.13 -10.66
CA VAL A 42 -11.21 3.19 -9.66
C VAL A 42 -11.02 1.81 -10.29
N ASP A 43 -11.82 1.43 -11.29
CA ASP A 43 -11.67 0.16 -11.99
C ASP A 43 -10.37 0.08 -12.82
N GLN A 44 -9.71 1.22 -13.03
CA GLN A 44 -8.43 1.35 -13.74
C GLN A 44 -7.26 1.65 -12.78
N VAL A 45 -7.48 1.63 -11.46
CA VAL A 45 -6.44 1.93 -10.47
C VAL A 45 -6.08 0.68 -9.67
N CYS A 46 -4.79 0.39 -9.59
CA CYS A 46 -4.21 -0.61 -8.71
C CYS A 46 -3.29 0.07 -7.70
N ILE A 47 -3.28 -0.42 -6.46
CA ILE A 47 -2.30 -0.04 -5.44
C ILE A 47 -1.39 -1.22 -5.12
N VAL A 48 -0.08 -0.96 -4.96
CA VAL A 48 0.89 -1.91 -4.42
C VAL A 48 1.36 -1.34 -3.09
N ASP A 49 1.13 -2.07 -2.01
CA ASP A 49 1.49 -1.61 -0.66
C ASP A 49 1.81 -2.82 0.23
N ASN A 50 2.70 -2.65 1.19
CA ASN A 50 3.06 -3.69 2.14
C ASN A 50 2.21 -3.66 3.42
N SER A 51 1.37 -2.63 3.61
CA SER A 51 0.42 -2.53 4.71
C SER A 51 -1.01 -2.64 4.21
N ALA A 52 -1.72 -3.66 4.69
CA ALA A 52 -3.10 -3.89 4.31
C ALA A 52 -4.09 -2.81 4.80
N VAL A 53 -3.71 -2.09 5.86
CA VAL A 53 -4.47 -0.92 6.34
C VAL A 53 -4.48 0.20 5.31
N SER A 54 -3.39 0.37 4.54
CA SER A 54 -3.25 1.44 3.54
C SER A 54 -4.35 1.39 2.48
N PHE A 55 -4.88 0.22 2.14
CA PHE A 55 -5.88 0.03 1.07
C PHE A 55 -7.22 -0.50 1.58
N LEU A 56 -7.52 -0.29 2.86
CA LEU A 56 -8.71 -0.85 3.53
C LEU A 56 -10.03 -0.53 2.80
N PHE A 57 -10.14 0.60 2.10
CA PHE A 57 -11.35 1.00 1.37
C PHE A 57 -11.48 0.36 -0.01
N GLN A 58 -10.40 -0.12 -0.62
CA GLN A 58 -10.41 -0.75 -1.94
C GLN A 58 -9.50 -2.00 -1.99
N PRO A 59 -9.76 -3.03 -1.16
CA PRO A 59 -8.90 -4.23 -1.10
C PRO A 59 -8.84 -4.98 -2.44
N ASN A 60 -9.95 -5.00 -3.19
CA ASN A 60 -10.00 -5.66 -4.51
C ASN A 60 -9.10 -5.01 -5.57
N ASN A 61 -8.58 -3.81 -5.31
CA ASN A 61 -7.66 -3.07 -6.18
C ASN A 61 -6.20 -3.18 -5.70
N ALA A 62 -5.93 -3.99 -4.68
CA ALA A 62 -4.64 -4.01 -4.00
C ALA A 62 -3.84 -5.28 -4.24
N LEU A 63 -2.56 -5.08 -4.51
CA LEU A 63 -1.51 -6.08 -4.42
C LEU A 63 -0.75 -5.85 -3.10
N HIS A 64 -0.98 -6.73 -2.13
CA HIS A 64 -0.22 -6.75 -0.89
C HIS A 64 1.14 -7.39 -1.15
N ILE A 65 2.17 -6.57 -1.26
CA ILE A 65 3.55 -7.03 -1.47
C ILE A 65 4.23 -7.30 -0.12
N VAL A 66 5.15 -8.27 -0.08
CA VAL A 66 5.99 -8.51 1.10
C VAL A 66 6.79 -7.27 1.48
N SER A 67 6.97 -7.07 2.79
CA SER A 67 7.86 -6.03 3.31
C SER A 67 9.32 -6.39 3.00
N TRP A 68 10.10 -5.39 2.60
CA TRP A 68 11.53 -5.51 2.36
C TRP A 68 12.32 -5.09 3.61
N PHE A 69 13.36 -5.86 3.96
CA PHE A 69 14.24 -5.59 5.10
C PHE A 69 15.69 -5.94 4.74
N ASP A 70 16.44 -4.96 4.20
CA ASP A 70 17.89 -5.01 3.97
C ASP A 70 18.43 -6.24 3.21
N ASP A 71 17.60 -6.99 2.50
CA ASP A 71 18.05 -8.13 1.68
C ASP A 71 18.48 -7.65 0.29
N PRO A 72 19.78 -7.72 -0.05
CA PRO A 72 20.28 -7.36 -1.36
C PRO A 72 19.88 -8.37 -2.46
N ASN A 73 19.40 -9.56 -2.08
CA ASN A 73 18.93 -10.58 -3.00
C ASN A 73 17.41 -10.57 -3.18
N ASP A 74 16.68 -9.61 -2.58
CA ASP A 74 15.25 -9.48 -2.79
C ASP A 74 14.95 -9.27 -4.28
N GLN A 75 13.97 -10.02 -4.80
CA GLN A 75 13.52 -9.92 -6.20
C GLN A 75 12.01 -9.66 -6.28
N ALA A 76 11.37 -9.19 -5.20
CA ALA A 76 9.92 -9.09 -5.08
C ALA A 76 9.33 -8.18 -6.18
N LEU A 77 9.92 -7.01 -6.37
CA LEU A 77 9.49 -6.05 -7.40
C LEU A 77 9.80 -6.54 -8.83
N LEU A 78 10.90 -7.26 -9.03
CA LEU A 78 11.25 -7.83 -10.34
C LEU A 78 10.23 -8.90 -10.77
N GLY A 79 9.78 -9.72 -9.82
CA GLY A 79 8.71 -10.69 -10.05
C GLY A 79 7.37 -10.07 -10.45
N LEU A 80 7.09 -8.83 -10.02
CA LEU A 80 5.85 -8.12 -10.35
C LEU A 80 5.83 -7.56 -11.79
N ILE A 81 6.98 -7.30 -12.40
CA ILE A 81 7.06 -6.70 -13.74
C ILE A 81 6.20 -7.44 -14.80
N PRO A 82 6.34 -8.77 -15.02
CA PRO A 82 5.53 -9.47 -16.01
C PRO A 82 4.03 -9.45 -15.67
N TYR A 83 3.68 -9.50 -14.38
CA TYR A 83 2.30 -9.45 -13.91
C TYR A 83 1.66 -8.08 -14.19
N LEU A 84 2.34 -6.99 -13.83
CA LEU A 84 1.86 -5.62 -14.08
C LEU A 84 1.78 -5.30 -15.59
N ARG A 85 2.63 -5.89 -16.42
CA ARG A 85 2.51 -5.80 -17.89
C ARG A 85 1.25 -6.49 -18.43
N GLY A 86 0.80 -7.56 -17.78
CA GLY A 86 -0.47 -8.21 -18.10
C GLY A 86 -1.66 -7.36 -17.65
N LEU A 87 -1.61 -6.86 -16.40
CA LEU A 87 -2.60 -5.95 -15.84
C LEU A 87 -2.83 -4.72 -16.73
N ALA A 88 -1.76 -4.12 -17.26
CA ALA A 88 -1.83 -2.95 -18.14
C ALA A 88 -2.57 -3.20 -19.47
N LYS A 89 -2.86 -4.46 -19.83
CA LYS A 89 -3.61 -4.85 -21.04
C LYS A 89 -5.04 -5.31 -20.73
N SER A 90 -5.41 -5.36 -19.46
CA SER A 90 -6.73 -5.81 -19.02
C SER A 90 -7.76 -4.70 -19.09
N ASP A 91 -9.03 -5.09 -19.22
CA ASP A 91 -10.15 -4.13 -19.26
C ASP A 91 -10.44 -3.53 -17.89
N THR A 92 -10.30 -4.30 -16.81
CA THR A 92 -10.45 -3.81 -15.42
C THR A 92 -9.38 -4.41 -14.53
N VAL A 93 -8.89 -3.61 -13.58
CA VAL A 93 -7.91 -4.05 -12.58
C VAL A 93 -8.46 -5.21 -11.77
N VAL A 94 -9.68 -5.07 -11.27
CA VAL A 94 -10.29 -6.02 -10.35
C VAL A 94 -10.46 -7.40 -10.99
N ASP A 95 -10.90 -7.48 -12.26
CA ASP A 95 -11.08 -8.77 -12.93
C ASP A 95 -9.73 -9.44 -13.21
N TYR A 96 -8.71 -8.66 -13.60
CA TYR A 96 -7.36 -9.20 -13.79
C TYR A 96 -6.79 -9.76 -12.49
N LEU A 97 -6.89 -9.02 -11.38
CA LEU A 97 -6.39 -9.47 -10.08
C LEU A 97 -7.11 -10.74 -9.59
N ARG A 98 -8.40 -10.90 -9.90
CA ARG A 98 -9.15 -12.13 -9.59
C ARG A 98 -8.74 -13.32 -10.47
N GLN A 99 -8.39 -13.08 -11.72
CA GLN A 99 -8.14 -14.14 -12.71
C GLN A 99 -6.69 -14.64 -12.70
N PHE A 100 -5.73 -13.75 -12.47
CA PHE A 100 -4.31 -14.07 -12.58
C PHE A 100 -3.63 -13.99 -11.23
N GLN A 101 -2.90 -15.05 -10.87
CA GLN A 101 -2.15 -15.07 -9.62
C GLN A 101 -0.88 -14.20 -9.74
N PRO A 102 -0.61 -13.32 -8.76
CA PRO A 102 0.64 -12.58 -8.68
C PRO A 102 1.82 -13.52 -8.36
N PRO A 103 3.07 -13.04 -8.49
CA PRO A 103 4.24 -13.77 -7.99
C PRO A 103 4.13 -14.03 -6.47
N PRO A 104 4.86 -15.03 -5.92
CA PRO A 104 4.81 -15.36 -4.48
C PRO A 104 5.14 -14.21 -3.52
N SER A 105 5.81 -13.17 -4.01
CA SER A 105 6.13 -11.94 -3.26
C SER A 105 4.93 -11.00 -3.08
N ALA A 106 3.78 -11.28 -3.69
CA ALA A 106 2.58 -10.49 -3.54
C ALA A 106 1.34 -11.37 -3.49
N VAL A 107 0.30 -10.86 -2.84
CA VAL A 107 -1.03 -11.49 -2.81
C VAL A 107 -2.09 -10.47 -3.15
N VAL A 108 -3.11 -10.89 -3.88
CA VAL A 108 -4.30 -10.05 -4.11
C VAL A 108 -5.07 -10.00 -2.80
N ALA A 109 -5.37 -8.80 -2.33
CA ALA A 109 -6.18 -8.63 -1.14
C ALA A 109 -7.64 -8.99 -1.48
N HIS A 110 -8.01 -10.25 -1.28
CA HIS A 110 -9.41 -10.65 -1.34
C HIS A 110 -10.16 -10.06 -0.13
N PRO A 111 -11.48 -9.77 -0.26
CA PRO A 111 -12.26 -9.29 0.86
C PRO A 111 -12.06 -10.26 2.04
N PRO A 112 -11.83 -9.75 3.24
CA PRO A 112 -11.58 -10.62 4.38
C PRO A 112 -12.76 -11.58 4.51
N THR A 113 -12.46 -12.86 4.58
CA THR A 113 -13.35 -13.77 5.30
C THR A 113 -13.59 -13.15 6.69
N PRO A 114 -14.75 -13.36 7.33
CA PRO A 114 -15.05 -12.77 8.64
C PRO A 114 -13.93 -12.95 9.70
N SER A 115 -13.10 -13.99 9.55
CA SER A 115 -11.91 -14.27 10.35
C SER A 115 -10.71 -13.35 10.09
N CYS A 116 -10.50 -12.83 8.87
CA CYS A 116 -9.43 -11.86 8.60
C CYS A 116 -9.73 -10.49 9.21
N LEU A 117 -10.99 -10.06 9.29
CA LEU A 117 -11.37 -8.83 10.01
C LEU A 117 -10.98 -8.89 11.51
N LEU A 118 -11.01 -10.08 12.11
CA LEU A 118 -10.55 -10.27 13.49
C LEU A 118 -9.03 -10.16 13.60
N LEU A 119 -8.26 -10.66 12.63
CA LEU A 119 -6.79 -10.46 12.59
C LEU A 119 -6.42 -8.98 12.34
N PHE A 120 -7.20 -8.26 11.54
CA PHE A 120 -7.05 -6.81 11.37
C PHE A 120 -7.34 -6.04 12.66
N ASN A 121 -8.31 -6.47 13.46
CA ASN A 121 -8.61 -5.88 14.77
C ASN A 121 -7.63 -6.29 15.89
N THR A 122 -7.01 -7.48 15.83
CA THR A 122 -6.04 -7.91 16.85
C THR A 122 -4.65 -7.35 16.61
N ALA A 123 -4.21 -7.15 15.36
CA ALA A 123 -3.00 -6.38 15.06
C ALA A 123 -3.10 -4.94 15.58
N TYR A 124 -4.32 -4.38 15.68
CA TYR A 124 -4.60 -3.06 16.24
C TYR A 124 -4.45 -2.99 17.77
N SER A 125 -4.47 -4.12 18.50
CA SER A 125 -4.36 -4.11 19.97
C SER A 125 -2.92 -4.30 20.49
N ASN A 126 -1.97 -4.70 19.64
CA ASN A 126 -0.61 -5.02 20.07
C ASN A 126 0.46 -3.97 19.73
N ASP A 127 0.13 -2.89 19.02
CA ASP A 127 1.06 -1.77 18.74
C ASP A 127 0.78 -0.52 19.60
N SER A 128 0.09 -0.68 20.73
CA SER A 128 -0.15 0.40 21.71
C SER A 128 0.59 0.19 23.04
N GLU A 129 1.89 -0.06 22.95
CA GLU A 129 2.82 0.18 24.07
C GLU A 129 4.11 0.80 23.52
N ASP A 130 4.06 2.11 23.25
CA ASP A 130 5.24 2.99 23.30
C ASP A 130 4.74 4.42 23.55
N ASN A 131 4.29 4.68 24.78
CA ASN A 131 4.25 6.03 25.30
C ASN A 131 4.46 6.03 26.82
N GLU A 132 5.70 6.26 27.25
CA GLU A 132 5.98 7.04 28.45
C GLU A 132 7.20 7.96 28.21
N GLY A 133 6.92 9.27 28.15
CA GLY A 133 7.67 10.29 28.88
C GLY A 133 8.81 11.02 28.16
N SER A 134 8.56 12.23 27.69
CA SER A 134 8.73 13.43 28.55
C SER A 134 8.55 14.70 27.72
N ASP A 135 7.51 15.45 28.07
CA ASP A 135 7.44 16.88 27.81
C ASP A 135 8.59 17.57 28.54
N HIS A 136 9.47 18.22 27.78
CA HIS A 136 10.13 19.42 28.28
C HIS A 136 10.04 20.51 27.24
N LEU A 137 9.33 21.56 27.64
CA LEU A 137 9.29 22.88 27.07
C LEU A 137 10.70 23.34 26.71
N ASP A 138 10.84 24.04 25.59
CA ASP A 138 11.32 25.42 25.65
C ASP A 138 10.93 26.17 24.37
N GLU A 139 10.23 27.28 24.58
CA GLU A 139 10.09 28.40 23.68
C GLU A 139 11.48 29.00 23.37
N ILE A 140 11.73 29.29 22.09
CA ILE A 140 12.05 30.61 21.48
C ILE A 140 12.26 30.38 19.97
#